data_AF-A0A1H2KMA8-F1
#
_entry.id   AF-A0A1H2KMA8-F1
#
_cell.length_a   1.000
_cell.length_b   1.000
_cell.length_c   1.000
_cell.angle_alpha   90.00
_cell.angle_beta   90.00
_cell.angle_gamma   90.00
#
_symmetry.space_group_name_H-M   'P 1'
#
loop_
_entity.id
_entity.type
_entity.pdbx_description
1 polymer ?
#
loop_
_entity_poly.entity_id
_entity_poly.type
_entity_poly.pdbx_seq_one_letter_code
_entity_poly.pdbx_strand_id
1 'polypeptide(L)'
;MSMPSAALLDHLRGLTSSDTAARQLAADVITDVYAGFDETDVLIVSYVLVSLASVEAEADCLEAQLNALGAITERHLLPDATLDRLETIDRDSLPATLGEYYDDLLSERR
;
A
#
# COMPACT_ATOMS: atom_id res chain seq x y z
N MET A 1 -19.29 -1.07 -5.82
CA MET A 1 -19.82 -2.27 -5.13
C MET A 1 -18.86 -2.52 -3.99
N SER A 2 -19.34 -2.63 -2.75
CA SER A 2 -18.48 -2.84 -1.57
C SER A 2 -17.70 -4.15 -1.70
N MET A 3 -16.42 -4.15 -1.36
CA MET A 3 -15.65 -5.40 -1.32
C MET A 3 -16.19 -6.33 -0.21
N PRO A 4 -16.42 -7.62 -0.49
CA PRO A 4 -16.73 -8.59 0.56
C PRO A 4 -15.54 -8.78 1.50
N SER A 5 -15.76 -8.76 2.82
CA SER A 5 -14.68 -8.85 3.81
C SER A 5 -13.83 -10.12 3.70
N ALA A 6 -14.39 -11.23 3.21
CA ALA A 6 -13.62 -12.46 2.97
C ALA A 6 -12.56 -12.27 1.87
N ALA A 7 -12.91 -11.57 0.78
CA ALA A 7 -11.97 -11.27 -0.30
C ALA A 7 -10.85 -10.34 0.20
N LEU A 8 -11.20 -9.32 0.98
CA LEU A 8 -10.22 -8.44 1.61
C LEU A 8 -9.22 -9.21 2.47
N LEU A 9 -9.70 -10.11 3.33
CA LEU A 9 -8.83 -10.93 4.18
C LEU A 9 -7.88 -11.83 3.38
N ASP A 10 -8.31 -12.34 2.23
CA ASP A 10 -7.46 -13.15 1.37
C ASP A 10 -6.35 -12.32 0.71
N HIS A 11 -6.64 -11.08 0.31
CA HIS A 11 -5.62 -10.14 -0.18
C HIS A 11 -4.63 -9.75 0.92
N LEU A 12 -5.11 -9.45 2.13
CA LEU A 12 -4.25 -9.16 3.28
C LEU A 12 -3.35 -10.35 3.64
N ARG A 13 -3.84 -11.59 3.55
CA ARG A 13 -3.01 -12.79 3.71
C ARG A 13 -1.93 -12.86 2.64
N GLY A 14 -2.28 -12.61 1.38
CA GLY A 14 -1.33 -12.57 0.26
C GLY A 14 -0.20 -11.56 0.49
N LEU A 15 -0.54 -10.34 0.92
CA LEU A 15 0.42 -9.29 1.27
C LEU A 15 1.42 -9.73 2.36
N THR A 16 0.98 -10.55 3.31
CA THR A 16 1.83 -11.05 4.42
C THR A 16 2.51 -12.39 4.12
N SER A 17 2.44 -12.88 2.89
CA SER A 17 2.99 -14.18 2.50
C SER A 17 4.52 -14.20 2.57
N SER A 18 5.09 -15.36 2.92
CA SER A 18 6.54 -15.60 2.78
C SER A 18 6.99 -15.69 1.31
N ASP A 19 6.06 -15.93 0.38
CA ASP A 19 6.32 -15.96 -1.05
C ASP A 19 6.26 -14.55 -1.65
N THR A 20 7.39 -14.09 -2.20
CA THR A 20 7.54 -12.79 -2.86
C THR A 20 6.52 -12.60 -3.98
N ALA A 21 6.28 -13.62 -4.81
CA ALA A 21 5.34 -13.50 -5.93
C ALA A 21 3.89 -13.32 -5.43
N ALA A 22 3.55 -13.96 -4.31
CA ALA A 22 2.23 -13.80 -3.69
C ALA A 22 2.03 -12.41 -3.07
N ARG A 23 3.08 -11.84 -2.46
CA ARG A 23 3.03 -10.47 -1.91
C ARG A 23 2.82 -9.43 -3.00
N GLN A 24 3.63 -9.49 -4.06
CA GLN A 24 3.51 -8.60 -5.21
C GLN A 24 2.11 -8.69 -5.84
N LEU A 25 1.66 -9.90 -6.17
CA LEU A 25 0.34 -10.11 -6.77
C LEU A 25 -0.79 -9.58 -5.87
N ALA A 26 -0.69 -9.72 -4.56
CA ALA A 26 -1.69 -9.19 -3.65
C ALA A 26 -1.76 -7.66 -3.67
N ALA A 27 -0.61 -6.98 -3.76
CA ALA A 27 -0.55 -5.52 -3.90
C ALA A 27 -1.10 -5.05 -5.26
N ASP A 28 -0.79 -5.77 -6.34
CA ASP A 28 -1.35 -5.50 -7.67
C ASP A 28 -2.87 -5.64 -7.68
N VAL A 29 -3.40 -6.71 -7.07
CA VAL A 29 -4.85 -6.90 -6.98
C VAL A 29 -5.51 -5.77 -6.16
N ILE A 30 -4.87 -5.28 -5.10
CA ILE A 30 -5.39 -4.11 -4.36
C ILE A 30 -5.48 -2.88 -5.27
N THR A 31 -4.48 -2.65 -6.10
CA THR A 31 -4.46 -1.58 -7.12
C THR A 31 -5.62 -1.69 -8.11
N ASP A 32 -6.10 -2.91 -8.40
CA ASP A 32 -7.25 -3.11 -9.30
C ASP A 32 -8.62 -2.90 -8.62
N VAL A 33 -8.70 -3.08 -7.30
CA VAL A 33 -9.98 -3.20 -6.57
C VAL A 33 -10.22 -2.09 -5.54
N TYR A 34 -9.26 -1.20 -5.30
CA TYR A 34 -9.34 -0.11 -4.31
C TYR A 34 -10.61 0.75 -4.44
N ALA A 35 -11.13 0.92 -5.65
CA ALA A 35 -12.37 1.66 -5.90
C ALA A 35 -13.61 1.09 -5.19
N GLY A 36 -13.55 -0.15 -4.69
CA GLY A 36 -14.59 -0.80 -3.91
C GLY A 36 -14.47 -0.67 -2.39
N PHE A 37 -13.42 -0.01 -1.89
CA PHE A 37 -13.15 0.15 -0.46
C PHE A 37 -14.05 1.21 0.17
N ASP A 38 -14.50 0.90 1.39
CA ASP A 38 -15.05 1.92 2.30
C ASP A 38 -13.94 2.53 3.18
N GLU A 39 -14.30 3.47 4.07
CA GLU A 39 -13.33 4.15 4.96
C GLU A 39 -12.60 3.18 5.90
N THR A 40 -13.26 2.08 6.31
CA THR A 40 -12.65 1.07 7.19
C THR A 40 -11.66 0.22 6.41
N ASP A 41 -12.02 -0.18 5.18
CA ASP A 41 -11.13 -0.89 4.27
C ASP A 41 -9.88 -0.05 3.98
N VAL A 42 -10.05 1.25 3.65
CA VAL A 42 -8.94 2.17 3.42
C VAL A 42 -8.03 2.25 4.64
N LEU A 43 -8.59 2.39 5.84
CA LEU A 43 -7.80 2.43 7.08
C LEU A 43 -6.94 1.17 7.25
N ILE A 44 -7.54 0.00 7.11
CA ILE A 44 -6.86 -1.28 7.35
C ILE A 44 -5.83 -1.55 6.26
N VAL A 45 -6.24 -1.48 4.99
CA VAL A 45 -5.41 -1.86 3.85
C VAL A 45 -4.22 -0.91 3.72
N SER A 46 -4.45 0.40 3.82
CA SER A 46 -3.36 1.37 3.69
C SER A 46 -2.34 1.22 4.83
N TYR A 47 -2.81 0.98 6.07
CA TYR A 47 -1.90 0.78 7.19
C TYR A 47 -1.08 -0.52 7.07
N VAL A 48 -1.68 -1.59 6.54
CA VAL A 48 -0.94 -2.84 6.27
C VAL A 48 0.09 -2.64 5.16
N LEU A 49 -0.30 -2.01 4.03
CA LEU A 49 0.61 -1.73 2.92
C LEU A 49 1.82 -0.92 3.36
N VAL A 50 1.61 0.20 4.05
CA VAL A 50 2.73 1.05 4.50
C VAL A 50 3.60 0.37 5.56
N SER A 51 2.99 -0.48 6.41
CA SER A 51 3.75 -1.26 7.39
C SER A 51 4.66 -2.28 6.71
N LEU A 52 4.17 -2.93 5.65
CA LEU A 52 4.98 -3.86 4.85
C LEU A 52 6.04 -3.13 4.04
N ALA A 53 5.69 -2.04 3.37
CA ALA A 53 6.62 -1.21 2.60
C ALA A 53 7.79 -0.73 3.46
N SER A 54 7.55 -0.38 4.74
CA SER A 54 8.60 0.05 5.66
C SER A 54 9.65 -1.01 6.02
N VAL A 55 9.41 -2.28 5.70
CA VAL A 55 10.33 -3.39 6.01
C VAL A 55 10.58 -4.32 4.81
N GLU A 56 10.02 -4.03 3.64
CA GLU A 56 10.13 -4.86 2.46
C GLU A 56 11.54 -4.77 1.87
N ALA A 57 12.14 -5.93 1.61
CA ALA A 57 13.48 -6.03 1.06
C ALA A 57 13.46 -6.27 -0.46
N GLU A 58 12.35 -6.78 -0.99
CA GLU A 58 12.20 -7.09 -2.40
C GLU A 58 11.66 -5.87 -3.16
N ALA A 59 12.47 -5.34 -4.09
CA ALA A 59 12.18 -4.09 -4.80
C ALA A 59 10.82 -4.12 -5.53
N ASP A 60 10.50 -5.22 -6.22
CA ASP A 60 9.25 -5.35 -6.97
C ASP A 60 8.02 -5.39 -6.04
N CYS A 61 8.17 -5.97 -4.84
CA CYS A 61 7.11 -5.96 -3.82
C CYS A 61 6.92 -4.55 -3.24
N LEU A 62 8.02 -3.86 -2.95
CA LEU A 62 8.00 -2.50 -2.43
C LEU A 62 7.35 -1.55 -3.44
N GLU A 63 7.71 -1.66 -4.72
CA GLU A 63 7.08 -0.91 -5.81
C GLU A 63 5.57 -1.16 -5.87
N ALA A 64 5.15 -2.42 -5.90
CA ALA A 64 3.74 -2.76 -5.95
C ALA A 64 2.96 -2.25 -4.72
N GLN A 65 3.57 -2.29 -3.53
CA GLN A 65 2.96 -1.78 -2.29
C GLN A 65 2.81 -0.25 -2.29
N LEU A 66 3.84 0.49 -2.73
CA LEU A 66 3.78 1.95 -2.85
C LEU A 66 2.81 2.38 -3.96
N ASN A 67 2.78 1.66 -5.08
CA ASN A 67 1.83 1.90 -6.16
C ASN A 67 0.38 1.67 -5.69
N ALA A 68 0.13 0.61 -4.91
CA ALA A 68 -1.20 0.36 -4.33
C ALA A 68 -1.63 1.47 -3.36
N LEU A 69 -0.71 2.01 -2.54
CA LEU A 69 -0.96 3.19 -1.72
C LEU A 69 -1.31 4.42 -2.58
N GLY A 70 -0.57 4.65 -3.67
CA GLY A 70 -0.84 5.75 -4.60
C GLY A 70 -2.18 5.61 -5.32
N ALA A 71 -2.57 4.39 -5.70
CA ALA A 71 -3.88 4.16 -6.28
C ALA A 71 -5.01 4.50 -5.28
N ILE A 72 -4.85 4.16 -4.00
CA ILE A 72 -5.82 4.51 -2.96
C ILE A 72 -6.02 6.04 -2.87
N THR A 73 -4.96 6.85 -3.02
CA THR A 73 -5.06 8.32 -2.91
C THR A 73 -5.88 8.94 -4.03
N GLU A 74 -6.01 8.29 -5.19
CA GLU A 74 -6.84 8.78 -6.30
C GLU A 74 -8.32 8.97 -5.91
N ARG A 75 -8.80 8.27 -4.88
CA ARG A 75 -10.21 8.27 -4.46
C ARG A 75 -10.43 8.47 -2.97
N HIS A 76 -9.41 8.25 -2.16
CA HIS A 76 -9.53 8.25 -0.70
C HIS A 76 -8.40 9.06 -0.07
N LEU A 77 -8.70 9.73 1.03
CA LEU A 77 -7.64 10.32 1.85
C LEU A 77 -6.99 9.23 2.68
N LEU A 78 -5.66 9.22 2.71
CA LEU A 78 -4.95 8.31 3.60
C LEU A 78 -5.12 8.76 5.06
N PRO A 79 -5.37 7.83 5.98
CA PRO A 79 -5.39 8.15 7.40
C PRO A 79 -4.04 8.71 7.87
N ASP A 80 -4.05 9.64 8.84
CA ASP A 80 -2.83 10.20 9.42
C ASP A 80 -1.86 9.13 9.92
N ALA A 81 -2.38 8.05 10.52
CA ALA A 81 -1.56 6.93 10.99
C ALA A 81 -0.79 6.23 9.85
N THR A 82 -1.35 6.22 8.64
CA THR A 82 -0.68 5.69 7.44
C THR A 82 0.44 6.63 7.00
N LEU A 83 0.18 7.95 6.99
CA LEU A 83 1.18 8.97 6.63
C LEU A 83 2.34 9.02 7.65
N ASP A 84 2.03 8.98 8.94
CA ASP A 84 3.04 8.91 10.00
C ASP A 84 3.91 7.66 9.89
N ARG A 85 3.34 6.53 9.42
CA ARG A 85 4.11 5.31 9.15
C ARG A 85 4.92 5.43 7.87
N LEU A 86 4.41 6.10 6.84
CA LEU A 86 5.13 6.34 5.59
C LEU A 86 6.43 7.11 5.87
N GLU A 87 6.39 8.13 6.73
CA GLU A 87 7.57 8.91 7.14
C GLU A 87 8.68 8.08 7.82
N THR A 88 8.40 6.82 8.21
CA THR A 88 9.41 5.92 8.77
C THR A 88 10.24 5.19 7.70
N ILE A 89 9.83 5.25 6.43
CA ILE A 89 10.58 4.68 5.31
C ILE A 89 11.79 5.59 5.03
N ASP A 90 12.99 5.00 5.02
CA ASP A 90 14.21 5.73 4.68
C ASP A 90 14.22 6.06 3.17
N ARG A 91 13.83 7.29 2.85
CA ARG A 91 13.75 7.80 1.47
C ARG A 91 15.07 7.70 0.71
N ASP A 92 16.21 7.81 1.38
CA ASP A 92 17.53 7.73 0.74
C ASP A 92 17.92 6.28 0.39
N SER A 93 17.25 5.30 1.02
CA SER A 93 17.42 3.87 0.73
C SER A 93 16.59 3.39 -0.46
N LEU A 94 15.61 4.18 -0.90
CA LEU A 94 14.73 3.84 -2.01
C LEU A 94 15.44 4.00 -3.36
N PRO A 95 15.21 3.08 -4.33
CA PRO A 95 15.51 3.33 -5.73
C PRO A 95 14.90 4.65 -6.20
N ALA A 96 15.59 5.37 -7.09
CA ALA A 96 15.15 6.69 -7.55
C ALA A 96 13.72 6.70 -8.12
N THR A 97 13.33 5.63 -8.82
CA THR A 97 11.98 5.44 -9.37
C THR A 97 10.92 5.33 -8.27
N LEU A 98 11.22 4.64 -7.16
CA LEU A 98 10.30 4.51 -6.02
C LEU A 98 10.26 5.76 -5.14
N GLY A 99 11.32 6.55 -5.22
CA GLY A 99 11.40 7.85 -4.57
C GLY A 99 10.31 8.81 -5.03
N GLU A 100 9.96 8.81 -6.32
CA GLU A 100 8.88 9.64 -6.86
C GLU A 100 7.51 9.25 -6.26
N TYR A 101 7.19 7.94 -6.24
CA TYR A 101 5.96 7.44 -5.59
C TYR A 101 5.86 7.85 -4.12
N TYR A 102 6.97 7.73 -3.39
CA TYR A 102 7.01 8.12 -1.98
C TYR A 102 6.79 9.63 -1.78
N ASP A 103 7.46 10.45 -2.58
CA ASP A 103 7.37 11.91 -2.48
C ASP A 103 5.95 12.39 -2.83
N ASP A 104 5.31 11.77 -3.82
CA ASP A 104 3.91 12.01 -4.20
C ASP A 104 2.96 11.66 -3.04
N LEU A 105 3.13 10.49 -2.42
CA LEU A 105 2.32 10.07 -1.27
C LEU A 105 2.44 11.00 -0.06
N LEU A 106 3.63 11.54 0.23
CA LEU A 106 3.80 12.52 1.30
C LEU A 106 3.20 13.89 0.97
N SER A 107 3.07 14.21 -0.32
CA SER A 107 2.47 15.48 -0.75
C SER A 107 0.97 15.56 -0.42
N GLU A 108 0.30 14.42 -0.29
CA GLU A 108 -1.12 14.27 0.11
C GLU A 108 -1.43 14.77 1.53
N ARG A 109 -0.40 15.00 2.36
CA ARG A 109 -0.58 15.57 3.71
C ARG A 109 -0.96 17.07 3.70
N ARG A 110 -0.90 17.74 2.54
CA ARG A 110 -1.08 19.20 2.39
C ARG A 110 -2.49 19.63 2.06
#